data_AF-A0A7J7JLP0-F1
#
_entry.id   AF-A0A7J7JLP0-F1
#
_cell.length_a   1.000
_cell.length_b   1.000
_cell.length_c   1.000
_cell.angle_alpha   90.00
_cell.angle_beta   90.00
_cell.angle_gamma   90.00
#
_symmetry.space_group_name_H-M   'P 1'
#
loop_
_entity.id
_entity.type
_entity.pdbx_description
1 polymer ?
#
loop_
_entity_poly.entity_id
_entity_poly.type
_entity_poly.pdbx_seq_one_letter_code
_entity_poly.pdbx_strand_id
1 'polypeptide(L)'
;MTLFEPDLSMMDVLIELNPETQRRLQFPLQQDGRKVELFMDPAGNYIKHIQESYSDKAVILYDVNNIKYVGLIWKPGAFDPIPLKKSCSDVDKSSKKLTELEGEVCMSLDINAVLQDCNFVGKDIVKNITVMGEC
;
A
#
# COMPACT_ATOMS: atom_id res chain seq x y z
N MET A 1 -0.70 9.42 -29.28
CA MET A 1 -1.93 8.78 -28.78
C MET A 1 -1.49 7.59 -27.93
N THR A 2 -1.27 7.80 -26.64
CA THR A 2 -0.85 6.74 -25.70
C THR A 2 -2.11 6.07 -25.17
N LEU A 3 -2.52 4.96 -25.82
CA LEU A 3 -3.77 4.23 -25.54
C LEU A 3 -3.77 3.48 -24.18
N PHE A 4 -2.65 3.49 -23.46
CA PHE A 4 -2.38 2.64 -22.30
C PHE A 4 -1.85 3.41 -21.07
N GLU A 5 -2.13 4.70 -20.97
CA GLU A 5 -1.93 5.39 -19.68
C GLU A 5 -3.20 5.21 -18.86
N PRO A 6 -3.14 4.51 -17.70
CA PRO A 6 -4.30 4.37 -16.84
C PRO A 6 -4.74 5.73 -16.35
N ASP A 7 -6.04 5.99 -16.35
CA ASP A 7 -6.60 7.19 -15.75
C ASP A 7 -6.44 7.12 -14.23
N LEU A 8 -5.51 7.91 -13.71
CA LEU A 8 -5.18 7.96 -12.28
C LEU A 8 -6.16 8.83 -11.48
N SER A 9 -7.06 9.56 -12.15
CA SER A 9 -8.01 10.47 -11.48
C SER A 9 -9.07 9.75 -10.64
N MET A 10 -9.29 8.46 -10.89
CA MET A 10 -10.27 7.64 -10.16
C MET A 10 -9.69 7.01 -8.87
N MET A 11 -8.40 7.17 -8.59
CA MET A 11 -7.77 6.58 -7.41
C MET A 11 -8.03 7.45 -6.17
N ASP A 12 -8.23 6.82 -5.02
CA ASP A 12 -8.32 7.57 -3.75
C ASP A 12 -6.92 7.93 -3.24
N VAL A 13 -5.96 7.02 -3.43
CA VAL A 13 -4.56 7.21 -3.06
C VAL A 13 -3.66 6.73 -4.20
N LEU A 14 -2.60 7.49 -4.47
CA LEU A 14 -1.58 7.20 -5.46
C LEU A 14 -0.21 7.14 -4.79
N ILE A 15 0.46 5.99 -4.90
CA ILE A 15 1.84 5.78 -4.43
C ILE A 15 2.76 5.81 -5.65
N GLU A 16 3.68 6.77 -5.68
CA GLU A 16 4.75 6.84 -6.68
C GLU A 16 5.95 6.02 -6.20
N LEU A 17 6.42 5.11 -7.05
CA LEU A 17 7.59 4.27 -6.79
C LEU A 17 8.88 4.96 -7.26
N ASN A 18 9.99 4.71 -6.57
CA ASN A 18 11.30 5.25 -6.92
C ASN A 18 11.94 4.41 -8.05
N PRO A 19 12.18 4.99 -9.24
CA PRO A 19 12.77 4.27 -10.36
C PRO A 19 14.24 3.86 -10.12
N GLU A 20 14.97 4.55 -9.24
CA GLU A 20 16.37 4.23 -8.96
C GLU A 20 16.51 2.92 -8.18
N THR A 21 15.59 2.68 -7.25
CA THR A 21 15.54 1.45 -6.44
C THR A 21 15.22 0.24 -7.29
N GLN A 22 14.40 0.42 -8.33
CA GLN A 22 14.12 -0.61 -9.34
C GLN A 22 15.36 -0.95 -10.18
N ARG A 23 16.23 0.03 -10.48
CA ARG A 23 17.49 -0.20 -11.22
C ARG A 23 18.59 -0.82 -10.37
N ARG A 24 18.68 -0.47 -9.08
CA ARG A 24 19.76 -0.91 -8.15
C ARG A 24 19.80 -2.41 -7.89
N LEU A 25 18.80 -3.17 -8.31
CA LEU A 25 18.70 -4.61 -8.01
C LEU A 25 18.89 -5.50 -9.23
N GLN A 26 19.17 -4.91 -10.39
CA GLN A 26 19.62 -5.62 -11.59
C GLN A 26 21.15 -5.83 -11.62
N PHE A 27 21.87 -5.44 -10.57
CA PHE A 27 23.32 -5.64 -10.51
C PHE A 27 23.63 -7.05 -10.03
N PRO A 28 24.47 -7.81 -10.75
CA PRO A 28 24.94 -9.09 -10.26
C PRO A 28 25.79 -8.89 -9.00
N LEU A 29 25.47 -9.59 -7.93
CA LEU A 29 26.40 -9.72 -6.82
C LEU A 29 27.52 -10.67 -7.27
N GLN A 30 28.76 -10.21 -7.24
CA GLN A 30 29.92 -11.10 -7.35
C GLN A 30 30.12 -11.78 -5.99
N GLN A 31 29.62 -13.01 -5.85
CA GLN A 31 30.11 -13.93 -4.85
C GLN A 31 30.96 -14.98 -5.57
N ASP A 32 32.23 -15.06 -5.19
CA ASP A 32 33.13 -16.17 -5.54
C ASP A 32 33.25 -16.45 -7.05
N GLY A 33 33.43 -15.39 -7.86
CA GLY A 33 33.65 -15.50 -9.31
C GLY A 33 32.44 -15.97 -10.13
N ARG A 34 31.29 -16.24 -9.51
CA ARG A 34 30.03 -16.57 -10.19
C ARG A 34 29.11 -15.36 -10.17
N LYS A 35 28.71 -14.92 -11.36
CA LYS A 35 27.69 -13.88 -11.54
C LYS A 35 26.34 -14.49 -11.14
N VAL A 36 25.88 -14.23 -9.92
CA VAL A 36 24.53 -14.62 -9.49
C VAL A 36 23.60 -13.45 -9.74
N GLU A 37 22.72 -13.59 -10.71
CA GLU A 37 21.62 -12.65 -10.94
C GLU A 37 20.51 -12.98 -9.95
N LEU A 38 20.44 -12.22 -8.85
CA LEU A 38 19.30 -12.26 -7.95
C LEU A 38 18.16 -11.49 -8.61
N PHE A 39 17.21 -12.20 -9.20
CA PHE A 39 15.95 -11.62 -9.65
C PHE A 39 15.08 -11.31 -8.42
N MET A 40 15.35 -10.18 -7.77
CA MET A 40 14.50 -9.65 -6.72
C MET A 40 13.59 -8.60 -7.33
N ASP A 41 12.28 -8.80 -7.26
CA ASP A 41 11.26 -7.82 -7.64
C ASP A 41 10.70 -7.15 -6.37
N PRO A 42 11.28 -6.01 -5.93
CA PRO A 42 10.88 -5.37 -4.68
C PRO A 42 9.53 -4.68 -4.82
N ALA A 43 9.24 -4.14 -6.00
CA ALA A 43 7.94 -3.55 -6.27
C ALA A 43 6.87 -4.64 -6.14
N GLY A 44 7.05 -5.78 -6.81
CA GLY A 44 6.14 -6.92 -6.70
C GLY A 44 5.95 -7.40 -5.26
N ASN A 45 7.03 -7.54 -4.49
CA ASN A 45 6.96 -7.94 -3.08
C ASN A 45 6.25 -6.90 -2.21
N TYR A 46 6.51 -5.61 -2.43
CA TYR A 46 5.86 -4.51 -1.73
C TYR A 46 4.35 -4.48 -2.02
N ILE A 47 3.97 -4.63 -3.28
CA ILE A 47 2.57 -4.63 -3.71
C ILE A 47 1.83 -5.84 -3.13
N LYS A 48 2.47 -7.02 -3.18
CA LYS A 48 1.92 -8.23 -2.56
C LYS A 48 1.68 -8.03 -1.07
N HIS A 49 2.62 -7.40 -0.37
CA HIS A 49 2.45 -7.09 1.05
C HIS A 49 1.26 -6.16 1.30
N ILE A 50 1.13 -5.06 0.55
CA ILE A 50 -0.03 -4.16 0.68
C ILE A 50 -1.34 -4.88 0.38
N GLN A 51 -1.36 -5.72 -0.66
CA GLN A 51 -2.54 -6.51 -1.01
C GLN A 51 -2.91 -7.47 0.14
N GLU A 52 -1.95 -8.17 0.72
CA GLU A 52 -2.21 -9.07 1.86
C GLU A 52 -2.74 -8.31 3.08
N SER A 53 -2.16 -7.15 3.41
CA SER A 53 -2.52 -6.36 4.59
C SER A 53 -3.83 -5.59 4.47
N TYR A 54 -4.19 -5.14 3.26
CA TYR A 54 -5.31 -4.21 3.04
C TYR A 54 -6.35 -4.69 2.03
N SER A 55 -6.28 -5.94 1.56
CA SER A 55 -7.25 -6.47 0.58
C SER A 55 -8.69 -6.43 1.06
N ASP A 56 -8.97 -6.42 2.37
CA ASP A 56 -10.32 -6.31 2.91
C ASP A 56 -10.84 -4.86 2.92
N LYS A 57 -9.95 -3.86 2.89
CA LYS A 57 -10.28 -2.43 2.98
C LYS A 57 -10.11 -1.67 1.68
N ALA A 58 -9.19 -2.08 0.82
CA ALA A 58 -8.88 -1.39 -0.42
C ALA A 58 -8.74 -2.36 -1.59
N VAL A 59 -8.94 -1.84 -2.79
CA VAL A 59 -8.56 -2.44 -4.06
C VAL A 59 -7.24 -1.80 -4.49
N ILE A 60 -6.20 -2.62 -4.66
CA ILE A 60 -4.86 -2.18 -5.07
C ILE A 60 -4.72 -2.43 -6.57
N LEU A 61 -4.34 -1.40 -7.32
CA LEU A 61 -4.11 -1.43 -8.76
C LEU A 61 -2.64 -1.13 -9.04
N TYR A 62 -2.00 -1.98 -9.83
CA TYR A 62 -0.60 -1.81 -10.22
C TYR A 62 -0.38 -2.26 -11.65
N ASP A 63 0.29 -1.40 -12.43
CA ASP A 63 0.73 -1.73 -13.77
C ASP A 63 2.16 -2.25 -13.76
N VAL A 64 2.30 -3.56 -13.99
CA VAL A 64 3.58 -4.27 -14.06
C VAL A 64 4.46 -3.76 -15.20
N ASN A 65 3.90 -3.13 -16.24
CA ASN A 65 4.68 -2.64 -17.37
C ASN A 65 5.27 -1.24 -17.12
N ASN A 66 4.55 -0.39 -16.39
CA ASN A 66 4.97 0.98 -16.12
C ASN A 66 5.75 1.10 -14.80
N ILE A 67 5.53 0.20 -13.82
CA ILE A 67 6.26 0.08 -12.53
C ILE A 67 6.49 1.45 -11.85
N LYS A 68 5.54 2.38 -12.02
CA LYS A 68 5.70 3.78 -11.62
C LYS A 68 4.74 4.17 -10.53
N TYR A 69 3.51 3.67 -10.61
CA TYR A 69 2.44 4.02 -9.71
C TYR A 69 1.72 2.77 -9.19
N VAL A 70 1.36 2.82 -7.91
CA VAL A 70 0.40 1.92 -7.28
C VAL A 70 -0.81 2.77 -6.89
N GLY A 71 -1.99 2.44 -7.42
CA GLY A 71 -3.25 3.06 -7.07
C GLY A 71 -3.96 2.27 -5.98
N LEU A 72 -4.61 2.96 -5.04
CA LEU A 72 -5.49 2.35 -4.06
C LEU A 72 -6.87 3.02 -4.15
N ILE A 73 -7.91 2.19 -4.12
CA ILE A 73 -9.31 2.61 -4.06
C ILE A 73 -9.93 1.97 -2.83
N TRP A 74 -10.55 2.75 -1.96
CA TRP A 74 -11.21 2.24 -0.77
C TRP A 74 -12.48 1.47 -1.14
N LYS A 75 -12.69 0.34 -0.47
CA LYS A 75 -13.92 -0.43 -0.65
C LYS A 75 -15.10 0.29 0.01
N PRO A 76 -16.33 0.15 -0.53
CA PRO A 76 -17.53 0.62 0.15
C PRO A 76 -17.61 0.00 1.55
N GLY A 77 -17.68 0.83 2.59
CA GLY A 77 -17.69 0.39 4.00
C GLY A 77 -16.32 0.19 4.64
N ALA A 78 -15.21 0.55 3.96
CA ALA A 78 -13.88 0.52 4.57
C ALA A 78 -13.78 1.37 5.86
N PHE A 79 -14.58 2.45 5.92
CA PHE A 79 -14.65 3.41 7.02
C PHE A 79 -15.73 3.12 8.04
N ASP A 80 -16.56 2.09 7.82
CA ASP A 80 -17.69 1.81 8.71
C ASP A 80 -17.18 1.51 10.13
N PRO A 81 -17.74 2.16 11.17
CA PRO A 81 -17.34 1.92 12.54
C PRO A 81 -17.70 0.50 12.96
N ILE A 82 -16.70 -0.27 13.36
CA ILE A 82 -16.89 -1.65 13.84
C ILE A 82 -16.97 -1.63 15.38
N PRO A 83 -18.05 -2.14 15.99
CA PRO A 83 -18.17 -2.23 17.44
C PRO A 83 -17.05 -3.06 18.06
N LEU A 84 -16.36 -2.49 19.03
CA LEU A 84 -15.17 -3.07 19.63
C LEU A 84 -15.58 -4.08 20.72
N LYS A 85 -15.90 -5.32 20.32
CA LYS A 85 -16.19 -6.38 21.30
C LYS A 85 -14.94 -6.67 22.14
N LYS A 86 -15.11 -6.73 23.47
CA LYS A 86 -14.06 -6.89 24.51
C LYS A 86 -13.16 -8.13 24.38
N SER A 87 -13.39 -9.01 23.40
CA SER A 87 -12.58 -10.20 23.11
C SER A 87 -11.61 -10.05 21.92
N CYS A 88 -11.54 -8.89 21.28
CA CYS A 88 -10.58 -8.61 20.20
C CYS A 88 -9.24 -8.15 20.77
N SER A 89 -8.47 -9.07 21.35
CA SER A 89 -7.06 -8.89 21.68
C SER A 89 -6.14 -8.93 20.46
N ASP A 90 -6.62 -9.51 19.35
CA ASP A 90 -5.82 -9.87 18.17
C ASP A 90 -6.03 -8.96 16.96
N VAL A 91 -6.65 -7.80 17.17
CA VAL A 91 -6.94 -6.86 16.08
C VAL A 91 -5.79 -5.87 15.97
N ASP A 92 -5.08 -5.87 14.84
CA ASP A 92 -4.09 -4.85 14.46
C ASP A 92 -4.66 -3.44 14.70
N LYS A 93 -4.14 -2.80 15.75
CA LYS A 93 -4.57 -1.47 16.22
C LYS A 93 -3.86 -0.34 15.47
N SER A 94 -2.84 -0.65 14.68
CA SER A 94 -1.96 0.35 14.06
C SER A 94 -2.71 1.24 13.08
N SER A 95 -3.69 0.71 12.35
CA SER A 95 -4.41 1.41 11.28
C SER A 95 -5.85 1.80 11.63
N LYS A 96 -6.20 1.92 12.92
CA LYS A 96 -7.59 2.12 13.36
C LYS A 96 -7.76 3.30 14.30
N LYS A 97 -8.77 4.13 14.05
CA LYS A 97 -9.20 5.22 14.91
C LYS A 97 -10.31 4.76 15.86
N LEU A 98 -10.16 5.05 17.15
CA LEU A 98 -11.20 4.82 18.14
C LEU A 98 -12.21 5.98 18.10
N THR A 99 -13.49 5.66 17.95
CA THR A 99 -14.58 6.64 17.96
C THR A 99 -15.67 6.14 18.89
N GLU A 100 -16.17 6.98 19.79
CA GLU A 100 -17.29 6.62 20.65
C GLU A 100 -18.60 6.98 19.92
N LEU A 101 -19.43 5.98 19.65
CA LEU A 101 -20.69 6.13 18.93
C LEU A 101 -21.79 5.47 19.77
N GLU A 102 -22.82 6.24 20.13
CA GLU A 102 -23.95 5.77 20.97
C GLU A 102 -23.56 5.07 22.29
N GLY A 103 -22.42 5.45 22.88
CA GLY A 103 -21.92 4.87 24.14
C GLY A 103 -21.15 3.54 23.96
N GLU A 104 -20.93 3.10 22.72
CA GLU A 104 -20.01 2.02 22.38
C GLU A 104 -18.73 2.57 21.77
N VAL A 105 -17.58 2.00 22.17
CA VAL A 105 -16.30 2.29 21.53
C VAL A 105 -16.27 1.51 20.21
N CYS A 106 -16.13 2.21 19.10
CA CYS A 106 -16.01 1.65 17.77
C CYS A 106 -14.60 1.89 17.22
N MET A 107 -14.15 1.01 16.32
CA MET A 107 -12.93 1.22 15.52
C MET A 107 -13.33 1.53 14.08
N SER A 108 -12.81 2.61 13.51
CA SER A 108 -12.85 2.91 12.07
C SER A 108 -11.44 2.88 11.48
N LEU A 109 -11.33 2.82 10.15
CA LEU A 109 -10.03 2.86 9.47
C LEU A 109 -9.41 4.25 9.60
N ASP A 110 -8.14 4.32 10.02
CA ASP A 110 -7.35 5.55 10.01
C ASP A 110 -6.46 5.59 8.76
N ILE A 111 -6.83 6.41 7.80
CA ILE A 111 -6.10 6.55 6.54
C ILE A 111 -4.68 7.02 6.78
N ASN A 112 -4.46 7.97 7.68
CA ASN A 112 -3.13 8.50 7.93
C ASN A 112 -2.19 7.41 8.45
N ALA A 113 -2.73 6.49 9.26
CA ALA A 113 -1.99 5.33 9.72
C ALA A 113 -1.69 4.33 8.59
N VAL A 114 -2.65 4.07 7.69
CA VAL A 114 -2.41 3.23 6.50
C VAL A 114 -1.32 3.84 5.60
N LEU A 115 -1.37 5.17 5.37
CA LEU A 115 -0.37 5.87 4.57
C LEU A 115 1.02 5.81 5.22
N GLN A 116 1.10 5.98 6.54
CA GLN A 116 2.36 5.82 7.27
C GLN A 116 2.92 4.40 7.15
N ASP A 117 2.07 3.39 7.30
CA ASP A 117 2.47 1.99 7.15
C ASP A 117 2.97 1.70 5.73
N CYS A 118 2.25 2.18 4.71
CA CYS A 118 2.68 2.07 3.31
C CYS A 118 4.05 2.71 3.06
N ASN A 119 4.32 3.87 3.67
CA ASN A 119 5.63 4.54 3.57
C ASN A 119 6.73 3.80 4.35
N PHE A 120 6.40 3.23 5.51
CA PHE A 120 7.35 2.50 6.35
C PHE A 120 7.76 1.17 5.72
N VAL A 121 6.80 0.35 5.29
CA VAL A 121 7.05 -0.92 4.59
C VAL A 121 7.74 -0.65 3.25
N GLY A 122 7.33 0.42 2.56
CA GLY A 122 7.88 0.84 1.28
C GLY A 122 9.16 1.65 1.37
N LYS A 123 9.89 1.62 2.50
CA LYS A 123 11.11 2.41 2.66
C LYS A 123 12.09 2.15 1.51
N ASP A 124 12.63 3.23 0.97
CA ASP A 124 13.51 3.26 -0.20
C ASP A 124 12.85 2.86 -1.54
N ILE A 125 11.66 2.25 -1.54
CA ILE A 125 10.89 1.89 -2.74
C ILE A 125 9.87 2.97 -3.08
N VAL A 126 9.22 3.56 -2.08
CA VAL A 126 8.23 4.62 -2.23
C VAL A 126 8.94 5.96 -2.35
N LYS A 127 8.58 6.71 -3.39
CA LYS A 127 9.06 8.07 -3.62
C LYS A 127 8.09 9.10 -3.05
N ASN A 128 6.79 8.91 -3.26
CA ASN A 128 5.77 9.83 -2.79
C ASN A 128 4.42 9.10 -2.62
N ILE A 129 3.56 9.61 -1.74
CA ILE A 129 2.18 9.16 -1.56
C ILE A 129 1.27 10.38 -1.64
N THR A 130 0.32 10.36 -2.57
CA THR A 130 -0.63 11.46 -2.81
C THR A 130 -2.05 10.95 -2.58
N VAL A 131 -2.82 11.66 -1.77
CA VAL A 131 -4.26 11.42 -1.60
C VAL A 131 -4.98 12.27 -2.64
N MET A 132 -5.82 11.64 -3.46
CA MET A 132 -6.46 12.25 -4.63
C MET A 132 -7.96 12.49 -4.43
N GLY A 133 -8.59 11.83 -3.44
CA GLY A 133 -10.00 12.02 -3.07
C GLY A 133 -10.20 12.67 -1.69
N GLU A 134 -11.40 13.18 -1.43
CA GLU A 134 -11.85 13.49 -0.06
C GLU A 134 -12.08 12.17 0.67
N CYS A 135 -11.34 11.97 1.74
CA CYS A 135 -11.41 10.81 2.61
C CYS A 135 -12.33 11.04 3.82
#